data_AF-Q6CFW4-F1
#
_entry.id   AF-Q6CFW4-F1
#
_cell.length_a   1.000
_cell.length_b   1.000
_cell.length_c   1.000
_cell.angle_alpha   90.00
_cell.angle_beta   90.00
_cell.angle_gamma   90.00
#
_symmetry.space_group_name_H-M   'P 1'
#
loop_
_entity.id
_entity.type
_entity.pdbx_description
1 polymer ?
#
loop_
_entity_poly.entity_id
_entity_poly.type
_entity_poly.pdbx_seq_one_letter_code
_entity_poly.pdbx_strand_id
1 'polypeptide(L)'
;MNDSSTSNRKALFEEDKDLKVNKRADALLERKQQEAEFELEKLQAEERGEDFDRKRAWDWTVKETEEWKEKKERKRERESQSGVHDMSSTAQRAYEKDLASFKPDLETYEKEKETGLHHTPSFNHKPTPEALDRLVNGLTKGDKQRMKRRKQAGADDQHATYISDKNKQFNEKLNRQYDKYTKEIRDNFERGTAL
;
A
#
# COMPACT_ATOMS: atom_id res chain seq x y z
N MET A 1 -33.12 35.48 22.51
CA MET A 1 -32.48 35.67 21.18
C MET A 1 -30.94 35.53 21.20
N ASN A 2 -30.27 35.42 22.35
CA ASN A 2 -28.81 35.34 22.39
C ASN A 2 -28.25 33.91 22.22
N ASP A 3 -28.99 32.87 22.58
CA ASP A 3 -28.51 31.47 22.53
C ASP A 3 -28.17 30.95 21.13
N SER A 4 -28.90 31.37 20.10
CA SER A 4 -28.59 30.99 18.73
C SER A 4 -27.29 31.64 18.25
N SER A 5 -27.07 32.91 18.60
CA SER A 5 -25.84 33.63 18.23
C SER A 5 -24.59 33.06 18.91
N THR A 6 -24.69 32.70 20.19
CA THR A 6 -23.59 32.10 20.95
C THR A 6 -23.30 30.69 20.46
N SER A 7 -24.33 29.90 20.15
CA SER A 7 -24.19 28.55 19.59
C SER A 7 -23.53 28.58 18.21
N ASN A 8 -23.97 29.47 17.32
CA ASN A 8 -23.36 29.62 15.98
C ASN A 8 -21.89 30.06 16.07
N ARG A 9 -21.59 31.01 16.96
CA ARG A 9 -20.21 31.46 17.19
C ARG A 9 -19.34 30.32 17.72
N LYS A 10 -19.86 29.50 18.63
CA LYS A 10 -19.16 28.33 19.16
C LYS A 10 -18.89 27.29 18.06
N ALA A 11 -19.89 26.97 17.23
CA ALA A 11 -19.75 26.03 16.12
C ALA A 11 -18.70 26.51 15.08
N LEU A 12 -18.71 27.81 14.74
CA LEU A 12 -17.69 28.39 13.84
C LEU A 12 -16.26 28.27 14.42
N PHE A 13 -16.11 28.45 15.74
CA PHE A 13 -14.80 28.27 16.39
C PHE A 13 -14.37 26.80 16.43
N GLU A 14 -15.29 25.85 16.59
CA GLU A 14 -14.99 24.42 16.55
C GLU A 14 -14.57 23.98 15.13
N GLU A 15 -15.27 24.44 14.09
CA GLU A 15 -14.90 24.18 12.70
C GLU A 15 -13.53 24.77 12.34
N ASP A 16 -13.25 26.02 12.74
CA ASP A 16 -11.92 26.64 12.54
C ASP A 16 -10.80 25.88 13.26
N LYS A 17 -11.06 25.32 14.44
CA LYS A 17 -10.12 24.44 15.14
C LYS A 17 -9.88 23.14 14.35
N ASP A 18 -10.94 22.47 13.93
CA ASP A 18 -10.85 21.21 13.18
C ASP A 18 -10.14 21.38 11.83
N LEU A 19 -10.31 22.53 11.17
CA LEU A 19 -9.62 22.88 9.92
C LEU A 19 -8.11 23.12 10.13
N LYS A 20 -7.73 23.69 11.29
CA LYS A 20 -6.32 23.92 11.65
C LYS A 20 -5.61 22.66 12.11
N VAL A 21 -6.36 21.66 12.60
CA VAL A 21 -5.81 20.37 13.01
C VAL A 21 -5.39 19.56 11.78
N ASN A 22 -4.09 19.35 11.64
CA ASN A 22 -3.57 18.43 10.63
C ASN A 22 -3.76 16.99 11.12
N LYS A 23 -4.91 16.39 10.81
CA LYS A 23 -5.27 15.01 11.21
C LYS A 23 -4.18 13.96 10.91
N ARG A 24 -3.37 14.17 9.86
CA ARG A 24 -2.22 13.30 9.56
C ARG A 24 -1.06 13.47 10.55
N ALA A 25 -0.78 14.70 10.96
CA ALA A 25 0.24 14.99 11.96
C ALA A 25 -0.17 14.42 13.33
N ASP A 26 -1.45 14.58 13.70
CA ASP A 26 -1.99 14.04 14.94
C ASP A 26 -1.94 12.51 14.95
N ALA A 27 -2.39 11.85 13.89
CA ALA A 27 -2.30 10.38 13.78
C ALA A 27 -0.84 9.86 13.81
N LEU A 28 0.11 10.64 13.27
CA LEU A 28 1.54 10.31 13.38
C LEU A 28 2.07 10.50 14.80
N LEU A 29 1.63 11.55 15.50
CA LEU A 29 2.00 11.81 16.89
C LEU A 29 1.44 10.72 17.80
N GLU A 30 0.17 10.37 17.63
CA GLU A 30 -0.48 9.29 18.36
C GLU A 30 0.24 7.95 18.14
N ARG A 31 0.61 7.62 16.89
CA ARG A 31 1.40 6.42 16.60
C ARG A 31 2.77 6.43 17.30
N LYS A 32 3.45 7.58 17.34
CA LYS A 32 4.73 7.73 18.05
C LYS A 32 4.56 7.59 19.56
N GLN A 33 3.48 8.11 20.12
CA GLN A 33 3.16 7.96 21.55
C GLN A 33 2.90 6.49 21.88
N GLN A 34 2.08 5.79 21.08
CA GLN A 34 1.83 4.35 21.25
C GLN A 34 3.11 3.52 21.10
N GLU A 35 3.98 3.84 20.13
CA GLU A 35 5.29 3.20 19.97
C GLU A 35 6.18 3.42 21.21
N ALA A 36 6.21 4.65 21.76
CA ALA A 36 6.99 4.98 22.94
C ALA A 36 6.44 4.34 24.23
N GLU A 37 5.12 4.31 24.40
CA GLU A 37 4.45 3.62 25.51
C GLU A 37 4.72 2.11 25.47
N PHE A 38 4.67 1.51 24.29
CA PHE A 38 5.00 0.10 24.08
C PHE A 38 6.46 -0.20 24.44
N GLU A 39 7.40 0.65 24.02
CA GLU A 39 8.82 0.50 24.34
C GLU A 39 9.09 0.68 25.84
N LEU A 40 8.42 1.64 26.48
CA LEU A 40 8.50 1.85 27.93
C LEU A 40 7.93 0.67 28.71
N GLU A 41 6.79 0.12 28.30
CA GLU A 41 6.21 -1.07 28.94
C GLU A 41 7.14 -2.29 28.80
N LYS A 42 7.77 -2.45 27.64
CA LYS A 42 8.76 -3.49 27.40
C LYS A 42 9.98 -3.34 28.31
N LEU A 43 10.54 -2.13 28.41
CA LEU A 43 11.66 -1.85 29.32
C LEU A 43 11.29 -2.11 30.79
N GLN A 44 10.11 -1.68 31.23
CA GLN A 44 9.63 -1.94 32.58
C GLN A 44 9.38 -3.43 32.85
N ALA A 45 9.00 -4.22 31.85
CA ALA A 45 8.89 -5.67 31.98
C ALA A 45 10.28 -6.32 32.08
N GLU A 46 11.25 -5.89 31.25
CA GLU A 46 12.64 -6.35 31.31
C GLU A 46 13.29 -6.01 32.67
N GLU A 47 13.10 -4.80 33.19
CA GLU A 47 13.60 -4.39 34.53
C GLU A 47 13.01 -5.22 35.67
N ARG A 48 11.76 -5.69 35.53
CA ARG A 48 11.10 -6.59 36.49
C ARG A 48 11.47 -8.05 36.31
N GLY A 49 12.18 -8.40 35.22
CA GLY A 49 12.44 -9.80 34.84
C GLY A 49 11.20 -10.55 34.35
N GLU A 50 10.17 -9.83 33.89
CA GLU A 50 8.95 -10.40 33.31
C GLU A 50 9.13 -10.60 31.79
N ASP A 51 8.67 -11.74 31.26
CA ASP A 51 8.61 -11.98 29.81
C ASP A 51 7.43 -11.19 29.21
N PHE A 52 7.75 -10.04 28.62
CA PHE A 52 6.78 -9.10 28.04
C PHE A 52 5.91 -9.73 26.95
N ASP A 53 6.52 -10.53 26.06
CA ASP A 53 5.81 -11.18 24.96
C ASP A 53 4.83 -12.21 25.50
N ARG A 54 5.21 -12.94 26.55
CA ARG A 54 4.32 -13.88 27.24
C ARG A 54 3.14 -13.16 27.90
N LYS A 55 3.38 -12.06 28.62
CA LYS A 55 2.31 -11.27 29.27
C LYS A 55 1.30 -10.78 28.24
N ARG A 56 1.77 -10.17 27.15
CA ARG A 56 0.89 -9.68 26.08
C ARG A 56 0.12 -10.79 25.38
N ALA A 57 0.74 -11.97 25.21
CA ALA A 57 0.07 -13.13 24.61
C ALA A 57 -1.10 -13.65 25.46
N TRP A 58 -1.11 -13.43 26.79
CA TRP A 58 -2.25 -13.78 27.64
C TRP A 58 -3.47 -12.88 27.42
N ASP A 59 -3.24 -11.60 27.12
CA ASP A 59 -4.30 -10.61 26.92
C ASP A 59 -4.89 -10.63 25.51
N TRP A 60 -4.37 -11.48 24.62
CA TRP A 60 -4.90 -11.61 23.26
C TRP A 60 -6.32 -12.18 23.27
N THR A 61 -7.26 -11.37 22.80
CA THR A 61 -8.63 -11.81 22.62
C THR A 61 -8.74 -12.78 21.45
N VAL A 62 -9.73 -13.69 21.47
CA VAL A 62 -9.95 -14.66 20.38
C VAL A 62 -10.06 -13.94 19.02
N LYS A 63 -10.78 -12.82 18.98
CA LYS A 63 -10.93 -11.98 17.78
C LYS A 63 -9.58 -11.46 17.26
N GLU A 64 -8.71 -10.96 18.13
CA GLU A 64 -7.37 -10.51 17.71
C GLU A 64 -6.51 -11.66 17.17
N THR A 65 -6.62 -12.85 17.76
CA THR A 65 -5.91 -14.02 17.23
C THR A 65 -6.40 -14.42 15.85
N GLU A 66 -7.71 -14.32 15.59
CA GLU A 66 -8.32 -14.60 14.29
C GLU A 66 -7.87 -13.56 13.24
N GLU A 67 -7.97 -12.27 13.55
CA GLU A 67 -7.51 -11.19 12.66
C GLU A 67 -6.01 -11.31 12.35
N TRP A 68 -5.20 -11.69 13.35
CA TRP A 68 -3.77 -11.91 13.16
C TRP A 68 -3.48 -13.14 12.28
N LYS A 69 -4.22 -14.23 12.46
CA LYS A 69 -4.14 -15.41 11.59
C LYS A 69 -4.53 -15.06 10.15
N GLU A 70 -5.64 -14.36 9.95
CA GLU A 70 -6.09 -13.90 8.63
C GLU A 70 -5.04 -12.99 7.97
N LYS A 71 -4.44 -12.06 8.74
CA LYS A 71 -3.36 -11.20 8.25
C LYS A 71 -2.13 -12.01 7.83
N LYS A 72 -1.74 -13.03 8.61
CA LYS A 72 -0.63 -13.94 8.27
C LYS A 72 -0.93 -14.78 7.04
N GLU A 73 -2.14 -15.29 6.91
CA GLU A 73 -2.59 -16.08 5.76
C GLU A 73 -2.59 -15.24 4.48
N ARG A 74 -3.18 -14.04 4.52
CA ARG A 74 -3.14 -13.08 3.40
C ARG A 74 -1.71 -12.71 3.01
N LYS A 75 -0.78 -12.62 3.97
CA LYS A 75 0.65 -12.41 3.68
C LYS A 75 1.25 -13.62 2.98
N ARG A 76 1.01 -14.83 3.49
CA ARG A 76 1.49 -16.09 2.90
C ARG A 76 0.95 -16.30 1.48
N GLU A 77 -0.31 -15.96 1.22
CA GLU A 77 -0.91 -16.01 -0.11
C GLU A 77 -0.24 -15.00 -1.05
N ARG A 78 0.01 -13.77 -0.61
CA ARG A 78 0.76 -12.78 -1.41
C ARG A 78 2.18 -13.25 -1.72
N GLU A 79 2.82 -13.93 -0.78
CA GLU A 79 4.16 -14.51 -0.96
C GLU A 79 4.14 -15.71 -1.92
N SER A 80 3.13 -16.58 -1.85
CA SER A 80 2.97 -17.68 -2.83
C SER A 80 2.63 -17.17 -4.23
N GLN A 81 1.96 -16.02 -4.32
CA GLN A 81 1.73 -15.28 -5.55
C GLN A 81 2.94 -14.44 -5.99
N SER A 82 3.99 -14.33 -5.18
CA SER A 82 5.25 -13.67 -5.56
C SER A 82 6.08 -14.60 -6.46
N GLY A 83 6.70 -14.06 -7.49
CA GLY A 83 7.53 -14.82 -8.44
C GLY A 83 7.05 -14.76 -9.88
N VAL A 84 7.72 -15.50 -10.77
CA VAL A 84 7.32 -15.65 -12.17
C VAL A 84 6.20 -16.70 -12.22
N HIS A 85 5.01 -16.28 -12.61
CA HIS A 85 3.86 -17.18 -12.83
C HIS A 85 3.58 -17.31 -14.33
N ASP A 86 2.77 -18.29 -14.72
CA ASP A 86 2.30 -18.42 -16.11
C ASP A 86 1.57 -17.14 -16.55
N MET A 87 1.72 -16.75 -17.81
CA MET A 87 1.15 -15.52 -18.35
C MET A 87 -0.36 -15.47 -18.16
N SER A 88 -1.04 -16.62 -18.29
CA SER A 88 -2.48 -16.75 -18.04
C SER A 88 -2.86 -16.33 -16.60
N SER A 89 -2.14 -16.86 -15.60
CA SER A 89 -2.38 -16.56 -14.19
C SER A 89 -2.04 -15.11 -13.83
N THR A 90 -1.01 -14.52 -14.45
CA THR A 90 -0.70 -13.09 -14.26
C THR A 90 -1.79 -12.19 -14.84
N ALA A 91 -2.37 -12.57 -15.97
CA ALA A 91 -3.49 -11.86 -16.59
C ALA A 91 -4.76 -11.98 -15.75
N GLN A 92 -5.05 -13.16 -15.21
CA GLN A 92 -6.17 -13.37 -14.30
C GLN A 92 -6.06 -12.49 -13.05
N ARG A 93 -4.90 -12.46 -12.39
CA ARG A 93 -4.69 -11.60 -11.21
C ARG A 93 -4.81 -10.11 -11.53
N ALA A 94 -4.32 -9.68 -12.70
CA ALA A 94 -4.49 -8.31 -13.15
C ALA A 94 -5.97 -7.95 -13.32
N TYR A 95 -6.74 -8.84 -13.94
CA TYR A 95 -8.18 -8.69 -14.12
C TYR A 95 -8.96 -8.65 -12.78
N GLU A 96 -8.69 -9.57 -11.86
CA GLU A 96 -9.30 -9.58 -10.52
C GLU A 96 -9.02 -8.30 -9.74
N LYS A 97 -7.81 -7.75 -9.88
CA LYS A 97 -7.43 -6.48 -9.27
C LYS A 97 -8.18 -5.29 -9.88
N ASP A 98 -8.36 -5.29 -11.19
CA ASP A 98 -9.11 -4.25 -11.89
C ASP A 98 -10.60 -4.32 -11.50
N LEU A 99 -11.17 -5.52 -11.38
CA LEU A 99 -12.51 -5.74 -10.85
C LEU A 99 -12.67 -5.24 -9.41
N ALA A 100 -11.71 -5.51 -8.52
CA ALA A 100 -11.76 -5.03 -7.15
C ALA A 100 -11.72 -3.49 -7.05
N SER A 101 -11.15 -2.83 -8.07
CA SER A 101 -11.07 -1.37 -8.16
C SER A 101 -12.28 -0.76 -8.89
N PHE A 102 -13.04 -1.58 -9.62
CA PHE A 102 -14.19 -1.18 -10.41
C PHE A 102 -15.41 -0.98 -9.52
N LYS A 103 -16.03 0.20 -9.63
CA LYS A 103 -17.26 0.54 -8.92
C LYS A 103 -18.37 0.73 -9.94
N PRO A 104 -19.30 -0.24 -10.09
CA PRO A 104 -20.39 -0.11 -11.05
C PRO A 104 -21.34 1.01 -10.65
N ASP A 105 -21.83 1.74 -11.64
CA ASP A 105 -22.80 2.81 -11.50
C ASP A 105 -24.22 2.22 -11.63
N LEU A 106 -24.81 1.88 -10.50
CA LEU A 106 -26.08 1.14 -10.44
C LEU A 106 -27.25 1.92 -11.05
N GLU A 107 -27.28 3.25 -10.91
CA GLU A 107 -28.36 4.08 -11.45
C GLU A 107 -28.33 4.11 -12.99
N THR A 108 -27.14 4.25 -13.58
CA THR A 108 -27.02 4.20 -15.05
C THR A 108 -27.37 2.82 -15.58
N TYR A 109 -26.97 1.77 -14.87
CA TYR A 109 -27.30 0.40 -15.21
C TYR A 109 -28.83 0.13 -15.19
N GLU A 110 -29.54 0.61 -14.16
CA GLU A 110 -31.00 0.48 -14.07
C GLU A 110 -31.72 1.19 -15.22
N LYS A 111 -31.32 2.42 -15.54
CA LYS A 111 -31.86 3.18 -16.69
C LYS A 111 -31.63 2.45 -18.01
N GLU A 112 -30.42 1.96 -18.25
CA GLU A 112 -30.13 1.21 -19.48
C GLU A 112 -30.88 -0.12 -19.55
N LYS A 113 -31.06 -0.80 -18.41
CA LYS A 113 -31.87 -2.02 -18.31
C LYS A 113 -33.32 -1.77 -18.70
N GLU A 114 -33.92 -0.67 -18.26
CA GLU A 114 -35.28 -0.26 -18.64
C GLU A 114 -35.43 0.00 -20.15
N THR A 115 -34.40 0.55 -20.79
CA THR A 115 -34.43 0.78 -22.27
C THR A 115 -34.39 -0.51 -23.10
N GLY A 116 -34.20 -1.69 -22.48
CA GLY A 116 -34.15 -2.98 -23.17
C GLY A 116 -32.88 -3.20 -24.00
N LEU A 117 -31.88 -2.30 -23.90
CA LEU A 117 -30.66 -2.33 -24.69
C LEU A 117 -29.80 -3.60 -24.45
N HIS A 118 -29.97 -4.25 -23.29
CA HIS A 118 -29.11 -5.35 -22.83
C HIS A 118 -29.52 -6.75 -23.30
N HIS A 119 -30.64 -6.93 -24.02
CA HIS A 119 -31.11 -8.28 -24.37
C HIS A 119 -30.64 -8.79 -25.74
N THR A 120 -30.04 -7.94 -26.58
CA THR A 120 -29.57 -8.35 -27.91
C THR A 120 -28.13 -7.88 -28.14
N PRO A 121 -27.23 -8.72 -28.69
CA PRO A 121 -25.89 -8.29 -29.07
C PRO A 121 -26.00 -7.23 -30.17
N SER A 122 -26.01 -5.97 -29.77
CA SER A 122 -26.09 -4.84 -30.68
C SER A 122 -24.69 -4.40 -31.07
N PHE A 123 -24.32 -4.59 -32.34
CA PHE A 123 -23.10 -4.03 -32.92
C PHE A 123 -23.14 -2.49 -33.03
N ASN A 124 -24.29 -1.87 -32.75
CA ASN A 124 -24.52 -0.42 -32.84
C ASN A 124 -24.47 0.30 -31.49
N HIS A 125 -24.07 -0.38 -30.40
CA HIS A 125 -23.95 0.27 -29.09
C HIS A 125 -22.89 1.38 -29.13
N LYS A 126 -23.31 2.61 -28.83
CA LYS A 126 -22.44 3.79 -28.72
C LYS A 126 -22.37 4.19 -27.25
N PRO A 127 -21.27 3.91 -26.55
CA PRO A 127 -21.13 4.29 -25.15
C PRO A 127 -21.17 5.82 -25.01
N THR A 128 -21.67 6.30 -23.87
CA THR A 128 -21.69 7.74 -23.59
C THR A 128 -20.25 8.29 -23.52
N PRO A 129 -20.01 9.57 -23.90
CA PRO A 129 -18.69 10.18 -23.78
C PRO A 129 -18.12 10.07 -22.35
N GLU A 130 -18.97 10.18 -21.33
CA GLU A 130 -18.58 10.03 -19.93
C GLU A 130 -18.10 8.60 -19.59
N ALA A 131 -18.69 7.56 -20.18
CA ALA A 131 -18.22 6.19 -20.01
C ALA A 131 -16.85 5.96 -20.67
N LEU A 132 -16.64 6.54 -21.86
CA LEU A 132 -15.34 6.54 -22.54
C LEU A 132 -14.28 7.29 -21.72
N ASP A 133 -14.61 8.46 -21.19
CA ASP A 133 -13.70 9.25 -20.36
C ASP A 133 -13.34 8.51 -19.07
N ARG A 134 -14.30 7.83 -18.41
CA ARG A 134 -14.03 6.98 -17.25
C ARG A 134 -13.01 5.88 -17.58
N LEU A 135 -13.17 5.20 -18.72
CA LEU A 135 -12.24 4.17 -19.19
C LEU A 135 -10.84 4.73 -19.47
N VAL A 136 -10.75 5.82 -20.23
CA VAL A 136 -9.48 6.47 -20.59
C VAL A 136 -8.75 6.98 -19.34
N ASN A 137 -9.48 7.58 -18.41
CA ASN A 137 -8.92 8.02 -17.13
C ASN A 137 -8.38 6.83 -16.30
N GLY A 138 -9.07 5.69 -16.31
CA GLY A 138 -8.61 4.46 -15.69
C GLY A 138 -7.28 3.96 -16.28
N LEU A 139 -7.22 3.84 -17.61
CA LEU A 139 -6.03 3.39 -18.34
C LEU A 139 -4.83 4.33 -18.12
N THR A 140 -5.03 5.63 -18.28
CA THR A 140 -3.97 6.64 -18.10
C THR A 140 -3.46 6.70 -16.66
N LYS A 141 -4.33 6.50 -15.66
CA LYS A 141 -3.94 6.38 -14.25
C LYS A 141 -3.07 5.13 -14.01
N GLY A 142 -3.47 3.99 -14.59
CA GLY A 142 -2.70 2.75 -14.55
C GLY A 142 -1.31 2.91 -15.14
N ASP A 143 -1.22 3.53 -16.33
CA ASP A 143 0.04 3.83 -17.00
C ASP A 143 0.94 4.76 -16.19
N LYS A 144 0.39 5.86 -15.65
CA LYS A 144 1.14 6.80 -14.79
C LYS A 144 1.72 6.10 -13.56
N GLN A 145 0.94 5.22 -12.91
CA GLN A 145 1.39 4.48 -11.74
C GLN A 145 2.51 3.48 -12.10
N ARG A 146 2.40 2.78 -13.24
CA ARG A 146 3.46 1.90 -13.77
C ARG A 146 4.75 2.68 -14.03
N MET A 147 4.64 3.84 -14.67
CA MET A 147 5.80 4.69 -14.97
C MET A 147 6.46 5.27 -13.71
N LYS A 148 5.68 5.66 -12.69
CA LYS A 148 6.23 6.13 -11.41
C LYS A 148 7.06 5.04 -10.72
N ARG A 149 6.57 3.80 -10.67
CA ARG A 149 7.31 2.66 -10.09
C ARG A 149 8.62 2.39 -10.83
N ARG A 150 8.61 2.49 -12.16
CA ARG A 150 9.84 2.33 -12.97
C ARG A 150 10.86 3.44 -12.70
N LYS A 151 10.43 4.69 -12.48
CA LYS A 151 11.33 5.81 -12.16
C LYS A 151 11.96 5.69 -10.76
N GLN A 152 11.17 5.27 -9.76
CA GLN A 152 11.67 5.10 -8.38
C GLN A 152 12.78 4.04 -8.27
N ALA A 153 12.76 3.02 -9.13
CA ALA A 153 13.78 1.98 -9.13
C ALA A 153 15.21 2.48 -9.45
N GLY A 154 15.37 3.70 -9.98
CA GLY A 154 16.68 4.25 -10.36
C GLY A 154 17.25 5.31 -9.42
N ALA A 155 16.58 5.67 -8.32
CA ALA A 155 16.72 7.00 -7.72
C ALA A 155 17.78 7.18 -6.62
N ASP A 156 18.45 6.16 -6.09
CA ASP A 156 19.47 6.36 -5.05
C ASP A 156 20.52 5.24 -5.06
N ASP A 157 21.71 5.51 -5.61
CA ASP A 157 22.92 4.72 -5.33
C ASP A 157 23.94 5.65 -4.66
N GLN A 158 24.13 5.49 -3.35
CA GLN A 158 25.13 6.28 -2.59
C GLN A 158 26.57 5.92 -3.00
N HIS A 159 26.78 4.71 -3.55
CA HIS A 159 28.07 4.23 -4.04
C HIS A 159 27.92 3.68 -5.45
N ALA A 160 28.07 4.57 -6.44
CA ALA A 160 28.00 4.18 -7.86
C ALA A 160 29.18 3.26 -8.24
N THR A 161 28.89 2.01 -8.60
CA THR A 161 29.86 1.03 -9.11
C THR A 161 29.97 1.02 -10.65
N TYR A 162 29.38 2.02 -11.31
CA TYR A 162 29.19 2.05 -12.77
C TYR A 162 29.58 3.39 -13.39
N ILE A 163 30.02 3.34 -14.65
CA ILE A 163 30.41 4.51 -15.47
C ILE A 163 29.28 4.90 -16.44
N SER A 164 28.47 3.93 -16.90
CA SER A 164 27.38 4.15 -17.86
C SER A 164 26.09 3.50 -17.39
N ASP A 165 24.95 3.95 -17.90
CA ASP A 165 23.64 3.36 -17.59
C ASP A 165 23.56 1.87 -17.96
N LYS A 166 24.21 1.47 -19.06
CA LYS A 166 24.32 0.06 -19.45
C LYS A 166 25.15 -0.73 -18.44
N ASN A 167 26.24 -0.15 -17.95
CA ASN A 167 27.07 -0.77 -16.91
C ASN A 167 26.28 -0.87 -15.58
N LYS A 168 25.49 0.14 -15.22
CA LYS A 168 24.57 0.09 -14.07
C LYS A 168 23.64 -1.11 -14.15
N GLN A 169 22.90 -1.23 -15.25
CA GLN A 169 21.94 -2.31 -15.45
C GLN A 169 22.62 -3.69 -15.46
N PHE A 170 23.85 -3.77 -15.98
CA PHE A 170 24.64 -5.00 -15.94
C PHE A 170 25.09 -5.35 -14.52
N ASN A 171 25.60 -4.40 -13.74
CA ASN A 171 25.97 -4.59 -12.34
C ASN A 171 24.75 -4.97 -11.49
N GLU A 172 23.59 -4.33 -11.70
CA GLU A 172 22.34 -4.73 -11.04
C GLU A 172 21.95 -6.18 -11.38
N LYS A 173 22.16 -6.61 -12.63
CA LYS A 173 21.93 -8.00 -13.03
C LYS A 173 22.94 -8.94 -12.38
N LEU A 174 24.21 -8.57 -12.26
CA LEU A 174 25.17 -9.40 -11.53
C LEU A 174 24.76 -9.51 -10.07
N ASN A 175 24.36 -8.41 -9.44
CA ASN A 175 24.01 -8.39 -8.04
C ASN A 175 22.83 -9.32 -7.72
N ARG A 176 21.78 -9.31 -8.56
CA ARG A 176 20.61 -10.19 -8.40
C ARG A 176 20.97 -11.70 -8.41
N GLN A 177 22.00 -12.09 -9.15
CA GLN A 177 22.40 -13.49 -9.31
C GLN A 177 23.49 -13.90 -8.32
N TYR A 178 24.48 -13.04 -8.08
CA TYR A 178 25.72 -13.40 -7.39
C TYR A 178 25.80 -12.89 -5.95
N ASP A 179 25.02 -11.87 -5.54
CA ASP A 179 25.08 -11.31 -4.18
C ASP A 179 24.92 -12.35 -3.09
N LYS A 180 24.07 -13.37 -3.34
CA LYS A 180 23.87 -14.48 -2.42
C LYS A 180 25.17 -15.25 -2.13
N TYR A 181 26.06 -15.36 -3.12
CA TYR A 181 27.31 -16.12 -3.04
C TYR A 181 28.52 -15.25 -2.74
N THR A 182 28.49 -13.96 -3.12
CA THR A 182 29.63 -13.04 -2.98
C THR A 182 29.48 -12.10 -1.79
N LYS A 183 28.51 -12.34 -0.89
CA LYS A 183 28.28 -11.49 0.28
C LYS A 183 29.51 -11.38 1.18
N GLU A 184 30.13 -12.51 1.52
CA GLU A 184 31.34 -12.52 2.37
C GLU A 184 32.49 -11.76 1.72
N ILE A 185 32.67 -11.91 0.41
CA ILE A 185 33.70 -11.19 -0.35
C ILE A 185 33.44 -9.68 -0.28
N ARG A 186 32.18 -9.24 -0.48
CA ARG A 186 31.78 -7.83 -0.36
C ARG A 186 32.03 -7.28 1.05
N ASP A 187 31.56 -8.00 2.07
CA ASP A 187 31.72 -7.61 3.47
C ASP A 187 33.22 -7.49 3.83
N ASN A 188 34.07 -8.39 3.31
CA ASN A 188 35.53 -8.31 3.48
C ASN A 188 36.14 -7.09 2.77
N PHE A 189 35.71 -6.76 1.55
CA PHE A 189 36.15 -5.53 0.88
C PHE A 189 35.75 -4.27 1.65
N GLU A 190 34.53 -4.22 2.20
CA GLU A 190 34.05 -3.09 3.01
C GLU A 190 34.78 -2.97 4.37
N ARG A 191 35.25 -4.09 4.93
CA ARG A 191 36.08 -4.12 6.15
C ARG A 191 37.57 -3.87 5.91
N GLY A 192 37.97 -3.53 4.68
CA GLY A 192 39.37 -3.25 4.36
C GLY A 192 40.22 -4.49 4.08
N THR A 193 39.63 -5.53 3.49
CA THR A 193 40.29 -6.78 3.05
C THR A 193 40.93 -7.63 4.16
N ALA A 194 40.56 -7.39 5.42
CA ALA A 194 40.94 -8.27 6.52
C ALA A 194 40.20 -9.61 6.40
N LEU A 195 40.94 -10.67 6.07
CA LEU A 195 40.53 -12.07 6.26
C LEU A 195 40.52 -12.41 7.76
#